data_AF-A0A518DUD0-F1
#
_entry.id   AF-A0A518DUD0-F1
#
_cell.length_a   1.000
_cell.length_b   1.000
_cell.length_c   1.000
_cell.angle_alpha   90.00
_cell.angle_beta   90.00
_cell.angle_gamma   90.00
#
_symmetry.space_group_name_H-M   'P 1'
#
loop_
_entity.id
_entity.type
_entity.pdbx_description
1 polymer ?
#
loop_
_entity_poly.entity_id
_entity_poly.type
_entity_poly.pdbx_seq_one_letter_code
_entity_poly.pdbx_strand_id
1 'polypeptide(L)'
;MHLEDVFIEAILADPSNPDPRRVYADFLEEGGDLRGEFLRVQCDLQHGSALPEDVRLLHQTQARLRPLIDPDWLDLLGYASPPIERCRVRFRFQCPKVWDRLSVTDDPQVRHCDGCQRHVHYCDNLDDALYHAGNGDCVAIDARVNRQPGDLEIIAVMGMMLPYHDDENDR
;
A
#
# COMPACT_ATOMS: atom_id res chain seq x y z
N MET A 1 15.77 -11.09 25.23
CA MET A 1 14.45 -10.57 24.82
C MET A 1 14.59 -9.07 24.89
N HIS A 2 14.85 -8.45 23.74
CA HIS A 2 14.87 -7.00 23.64
C HIS A 2 13.42 -6.52 23.75
N LEU A 3 13.17 -5.40 24.43
CA LEU A 3 11.82 -4.88 24.64
C LEU A 3 11.06 -4.66 23.31
N GLU A 4 11.80 -4.35 22.25
CA GLU A 4 11.33 -4.25 20.87
C GLU A 4 10.73 -5.56 20.32
N ASP A 5 11.32 -6.72 20.65
CA ASP A 5 10.87 -8.03 20.16
C ASP A 5 9.40 -8.29 20.56
N VAL A 6 9.02 -7.86 21.77
CA VAL A 6 7.65 -8.04 22.30
C VAL A 6 6.61 -7.28 21.47
N PHE A 7 6.95 -6.08 21.00
CA PHE A 7 6.07 -5.29 20.15
C PHE A 7 5.91 -5.91 18.76
N ILE A 8 7.03 -6.37 18.18
CA ILE A 8 7.03 -7.02 16.87
C ILE A 8 6.21 -8.31 16.93
N GLU A 9 6.42 -9.15 17.95
CA GLU A 9 5.63 -10.38 18.16
C GLU A 9 4.12 -10.09 18.26
N ALA A 10 3.72 -9.04 18.98
CA ALA A 10 2.33 -8.64 19.10
C ALA A 10 1.72 -8.18 17.75
N ILE A 11 2.48 -7.46 16.93
CA ILE A 11 2.04 -7.04 15.59
C ILE A 11 1.91 -8.25 14.66
N LEU A 12 2.85 -9.19 14.72
CA LEU A 12 2.82 -10.39 13.87
C LEU A 12 1.71 -11.36 14.28
N ALA A 13 1.32 -11.38 15.55
CA ALA A 13 0.25 -12.24 16.05
C ALA A 13 -1.14 -11.83 15.52
N ASP A 14 -1.37 -10.53 15.34
CA ASP A 14 -2.59 -10.01 14.71
C ASP A 14 -2.27 -8.80 13.81
N PRO A 15 -1.87 -9.05 12.55
CA PRO A 15 -1.51 -7.99 11.62
C PRO A 15 -2.68 -7.06 11.27
N SER A 16 -3.93 -7.47 11.52
CA SER A 16 -5.11 -6.66 11.24
C SER A 16 -5.42 -5.66 12.35
N ASN A 17 -4.94 -5.92 13.58
CA ASN A 17 -5.12 -5.04 14.71
C ASN A 17 -4.16 -3.83 14.63
N PRO A 18 -4.69 -2.59 14.59
CA PRO A 18 -3.85 -1.40 14.57
C PRO A 18 -3.24 -1.06 15.93
N ASP A 19 -3.80 -1.54 17.04
CA ASP A 19 -3.39 -1.13 18.39
C ASP A 19 -1.93 -1.47 18.74
N PRO A 20 -1.41 -2.69 18.46
CA PRO A 20 -0.01 -3.01 18.70
C PRO A 20 0.95 -2.06 17.97
N ARG A 21 0.58 -1.60 16.77
CA ARG A 21 1.39 -0.64 16.00
C ARG A 21 1.38 0.74 16.62
N ARG A 22 0.25 1.19 17.17
CA ARG A 22 0.14 2.49 17.86
C ARG A 22 1.00 2.52 19.12
N VAL A 23 0.96 1.45 19.92
CA VAL A 23 1.78 1.34 21.13
C VAL A 23 3.27 1.25 20.78
N TYR A 24 3.63 0.48 19.76
CA TYR A 24 5.02 0.41 19.30
C TYR A 24 5.52 1.75 18.75
N ALA A 25 4.66 2.52 18.07
CA ALA A 25 4.99 3.86 17.61
C ALA A 25 5.35 4.78 18.78
N ASP A 26 4.55 4.78 19.86
CA ASP A 26 4.83 5.58 21.06
C ASP A 26 6.20 5.23 21.66
N PHE A 27 6.51 3.93 21.78
CA PHE A 27 7.81 3.46 22.26
C PHE A 27 8.99 3.96 21.40
N LEU A 28 8.84 3.96 20.07
CA LEU A 28 9.87 4.42 19.14
C LEU A 28 10.05 5.94 19.20
N GLU A 29 8.96 6.70 19.32
CA GLU A 29 9.01 8.17 19.40
C GLU A 29 9.66 8.66 20.70
N GLU A 30 9.42 7.97 21.83
CA GLU A 30 10.12 8.25 23.09
C GLU A 30 11.65 8.12 22.94
N GLY A 31 12.10 7.22 22.07
CA GLY A 31 13.51 7.05 21.70
C GLY A 31 14.03 8.01 20.63
N GLY A 32 13.17 8.86 20.05
CA GLY A 32 13.51 9.73 18.93
C GLY A 32 13.71 9.00 17.59
N ASP A 33 13.12 7.81 17.44
CA ASP A 33 13.24 6.98 16.26
C ASP A 33 12.17 7.33 15.21
N LEU A 34 12.61 7.60 13.97
CA LEU A 34 11.74 7.97 12.84
C LEU A 34 10.72 6.88 12.46
N ARG A 35 10.96 5.62 12.86
CA ARG A 35 10.01 4.51 12.66
C ARG A 35 8.69 4.76 13.38
N GLY A 36 8.70 5.47 14.50
CA GLY A 36 7.49 5.84 15.23
C GLY A 36 6.58 6.77 14.42
N GLU A 37 7.14 7.87 13.90
CA GLU A 37 6.42 8.81 13.02
C GLU A 37 5.85 8.09 11.79
N PHE A 38 6.63 7.16 11.21
CA PHE A 38 6.17 6.36 10.08
C PHE A 38 4.95 5.49 10.44
N LEU A 39 4.98 4.77 11.56
CA LEU A 39 3.84 3.95 12.00
C LEU A 39 2.59 4.78 12.27
N ARG A 40 2.72 6.00 12.81
CA ARG A 40 1.61 6.95 12.99
C ARG A 40 0.96 7.30 11.65
N VAL A 41 1.77 7.75 10.69
CA VAL A 41 1.30 8.08 9.34
C VAL A 41 0.60 6.88 8.69
N GLN A 42 1.16 5.69 8.83
CA GLN A 42 0.57 4.46 8.31
C GLN A 42 -0.78 4.14 8.95
N CYS A 43 -0.94 4.35 10.26
CA CYS A 43 -2.21 4.17 10.94
C CYS A 43 -3.24 5.21 10.47
N ASP A 44 -2.85 6.48 10.38
CA ASP A 44 -3.78 7.56 10.02
C ASP A 44 -4.31 7.39 8.59
N LEU A 45 -3.47 6.97 7.65
CA LEU A 45 -3.88 6.63 6.28
C LEU A 45 -4.92 5.49 6.26
N GLN A 46 -4.78 4.47 7.12
CA GLN A 46 -5.72 3.34 7.16
C GLN A 46 -7.08 3.67 7.78
N HIS A 47 -7.13 4.59 8.76
CA HIS A 47 -8.39 4.88 9.47
C HIS A 47 -9.30 5.86 8.72
N GLY A 48 -8.83 6.45 7.61
CA GLY A 48 -9.68 7.19 6.66
C GLY A 48 -10.40 8.42 7.22
N SER A 49 -9.97 8.95 8.36
CA SER A 49 -10.69 10.01 9.09
C SER A 49 -10.23 11.43 8.79
N ALA A 50 -9.39 11.61 7.76
CA ALA A 50 -8.69 12.86 7.49
C ALA A 50 -9.30 13.61 6.29
N LEU A 51 -9.22 14.95 6.27
CA LEU A 51 -9.62 15.73 5.11
C LEU A 51 -8.67 15.46 3.92
N PRO A 52 -9.05 15.71 2.66
CA PRO A 52 -8.18 15.44 1.51
C PRO A 52 -6.80 16.12 1.59
N GLU A 53 -6.72 17.31 2.20
CA GLU A 53 -5.45 18.00 2.43
C GLU A 53 -4.56 17.29 3.45
N ASP A 54 -5.16 16.75 4.51
CA ASP A 54 -4.47 15.96 5.53
C ASP A 54 -3.94 14.65 4.93
N VAL A 55 -4.75 13.97 4.10
CA VAL A 55 -4.35 12.74 3.40
C VAL A 55 -3.14 12.99 2.51
N ARG A 56 -3.14 14.09 1.74
CA ARG A 56 -1.99 14.47 0.90
C ARG A 56 -0.73 14.72 1.73
N LEU A 57 -0.86 15.38 2.88
CA LEU A 57 0.27 15.62 3.79
C LEU A 57 0.80 14.31 4.39
N LEU A 58 -0.08 13.38 4.76
CA LEU A 58 0.29 12.04 5.23
C LEU A 58 1.07 11.27 4.16
N HIS A 59 0.61 11.25 2.91
CA HIS A 59 1.35 10.61 1.81
C HIS A 59 2.70 11.28 1.54
N GLN A 60 2.79 12.61 1.61
CA GLN A 60 4.06 13.32 1.48
C GLN A 60 5.03 12.94 2.60
N THR A 61 4.52 12.82 3.82
CA THR A 61 5.30 12.43 5.00
C THR A 61 5.79 10.99 4.89
N GLN A 62 4.91 10.06 4.49
CA GLN A 62 5.27 8.68 4.17
C GLN A 62 6.38 8.63 3.10
N ALA A 63 6.23 9.37 2.00
CA ALA A 63 7.21 9.37 0.91
C ALA A 63 8.59 9.89 1.36
N ARG A 64 8.64 10.81 2.31
CA ARG A 64 9.87 11.32 2.93
C ARG A 64 10.51 10.33 3.90
N LEU A 65 9.72 9.66 4.73
CA LEU A 65 10.21 8.77 5.80
C LEU A 65 10.65 7.40 5.26
N ARG A 66 9.87 6.82 4.35
CA ARG A 66 10.09 5.48 3.80
C ARG A 66 11.53 5.19 3.36
N PRO A 67 12.23 6.06 2.58
CA PRO A 67 13.61 5.79 2.15
C PRO A 67 14.65 5.88 3.29
N LEU A 68 14.28 6.36 4.47
CA LEU A 68 15.15 6.50 5.64
C LEU A 68 15.05 5.31 6.60
N ILE A 69 14.10 4.41 6.37
CA ILE A 69 13.82 3.26 7.24
C ILE A 69 14.45 2.01 6.64
N ASP A 70 14.94 1.12 7.51
CA ASP A 70 15.48 -0.17 7.12
C ASP A 70 14.45 -0.99 6.32
N PRO A 71 14.77 -1.41 5.07
CA PRO A 71 13.86 -2.19 4.25
C PRO A 71 13.49 -3.55 4.86
N ASP A 72 14.38 -4.19 5.63
CA ASP A 72 14.10 -5.49 6.26
C ASP A 72 13.05 -5.33 7.37
N TRP A 73 13.08 -4.19 8.09
CA TRP A 73 12.07 -3.84 9.07
C TRP A 73 10.71 -3.51 8.42
N LEU A 74 10.73 -2.81 7.28
CA LEU A 74 9.51 -2.54 6.51
C LEU A 74 8.87 -3.85 6.03
N ASP A 75 9.65 -4.77 5.47
CA ASP A 75 9.15 -6.07 5.00
C ASP A 75 8.59 -6.91 6.16
N LEU A 76 9.33 -6.99 7.28
CA LEU A 76 8.92 -7.71 8.48
C LEU A 76 7.53 -7.29 8.99
N LEU A 77 7.21 -6.00 8.92
CA LEU A 77 5.93 -5.47 9.41
C LEU A 77 4.86 -5.32 8.31
N GLY A 78 5.12 -5.83 7.10
CA GLY A 78 4.17 -5.81 5.99
C GLY A 78 4.06 -4.46 5.27
N TYR A 79 5.09 -3.62 5.37
CA TYR A 79 5.21 -2.34 4.65
C TYR A 79 6.14 -2.43 3.44
N ALA A 80 6.36 -3.63 2.89
CA ALA A 80 7.17 -3.84 1.70
C ALA A 80 6.71 -2.96 0.52
N SER A 81 7.65 -2.57 -0.34
CA SER A 81 7.34 -1.68 -1.47
C SER A 81 6.45 -2.43 -2.47
N PRO A 82 5.25 -1.93 -2.78
CA PRO A 82 4.34 -2.71 -3.58
C PRO A 82 4.83 -2.88 -5.02
N PRO A 83 4.58 -4.07 -5.62
CA PRO A 83 4.87 -4.31 -7.02
C PRO A 83 3.98 -3.44 -7.91
N ILE A 84 4.43 -3.18 -9.14
CA ILE A 84 3.63 -2.43 -10.11
C ILE A 84 2.74 -3.37 -10.92
N GLU A 85 1.43 -3.17 -10.78
CA GLU A 85 0.40 -3.95 -11.46
C GLU A 85 -0.16 -3.22 -12.69
N ARG A 86 -0.86 -3.97 -13.56
CA ARG A 86 -1.53 -3.48 -14.78
C ARG A 86 -0.61 -2.80 -15.81
N CYS A 87 0.70 -2.95 -15.66
CA CYS A 87 1.66 -2.38 -16.58
C CYS A 87 1.84 -3.24 -17.86
N ARG A 88 1.51 -2.69 -19.05
CA ARG A 88 1.48 -3.39 -20.35
C ARG A 88 2.77 -3.22 -21.18
N VAL A 89 3.95 -3.32 -20.59
CA VAL A 89 5.19 -3.45 -21.39
C VAL A 89 5.24 -4.84 -22.03
N ARG A 90 5.57 -4.88 -23.33
CA ARG A 90 5.29 -5.98 -24.28
C ARG A 90 5.97 -7.34 -24.03
N PHE A 91 6.55 -7.59 -22.86
CA PHE A 91 7.15 -8.89 -22.53
C PHE A 91 6.79 -9.32 -21.09
N ARG A 92 5.89 -10.31 -21.01
CA ARG A 92 5.44 -11.07 -19.82
C ARG A 92 4.85 -10.29 -18.63
N PHE A 93 3.52 -10.24 -18.65
CA PHE A 93 2.52 -10.28 -17.56
C PHE A 93 2.56 -9.31 -16.37
N GLN A 94 3.70 -8.90 -15.80
CA GLN A 94 3.74 -7.96 -14.67
C GLN A 94 5.02 -7.12 -14.74
N CYS A 95 4.94 -5.83 -14.39
CA CYS A 95 6.13 -4.97 -14.40
C CYS A 95 7.08 -5.39 -13.27
N PRO A 96 8.37 -5.61 -13.55
CA PRO A 96 9.33 -6.07 -12.54
C PRO A 96 9.77 -4.96 -11.57
N LYS A 97 9.23 -3.75 -11.72
CA LYS A 97 9.56 -2.61 -10.86
C LYS A 97 8.66 -2.60 -9.63
N VAL A 98 9.14 -1.92 -8.60
CA VAL A 98 8.42 -1.63 -7.36
C VAL A 98 8.33 -0.13 -7.19
N TRP A 99 7.32 0.33 -6.44
CA TRP A 99 6.99 1.75 -6.24
C TRP A 99 8.21 2.65 -5.96
N ASP A 100 9.04 2.25 -5.01
CA ASP A 100 10.16 3.08 -4.53
C ASP A 100 11.27 3.27 -5.56
N ARG A 101 11.33 2.42 -6.59
CA ARG A 101 12.31 2.51 -7.69
C ARG A 101 11.83 3.40 -8.84
N LEU A 102 10.64 4.00 -8.73
CA LEU A 102 10.09 4.90 -9.74
C LEU A 102 10.48 6.35 -9.46
N SER A 103 10.55 7.16 -10.51
CA SER A 103 10.86 8.59 -10.42
C SER A 103 9.72 9.34 -9.71
N VAL A 104 10.08 10.18 -8.74
CA VAL A 104 9.14 11.04 -8.03
C VAL A 104 8.50 12.07 -8.98
N THR A 105 7.27 12.46 -8.68
CA THR A 105 6.57 13.59 -9.33
C THR A 105 6.16 14.62 -8.28
N ASP A 106 5.46 15.67 -8.70
CA ASP A 106 4.92 16.68 -7.77
C ASP A 106 3.79 16.12 -6.89
N ASP A 107 3.13 15.04 -7.33
CA ASP A 107 2.12 14.33 -6.55
C ASP A 107 2.74 13.13 -5.84
N PRO A 108 2.68 13.05 -4.49
CA PRO A 108 3.27 11.94 -3.73
C PRO A 108 2.61 10.59 -4.00
N GLN A 109 1.38 10.56 -4.51
CA GLN A 109 0.67 9.35 -4.91
C GLN A 109 0.89 8.99 -6.38
N VAL A 110 1.70 9.77 -7.12
CA VAL A 110 2.02 9.48 -8.51
C VAL A 110 3.53 9.39 -8.71
N ARG A 111 3.98 8.32 -9.36
CA ARG A 111 5.37 8.17 -9.79
C ARG A 111 5.47 7.88 -11.26
N HIS A 112 6.55 8.31 -11.88
CA HIS A 112 6.83 8.04 -13.28
C HIS A 112 7.71 6.80 -13.44
N CYS A 113 7.27 5.87 -14.28
CA CYS A 113 8.04 4.69 -14.66
C CYS A 113 8.80 4.94 -15.96
N ASP A 114 10.12 5.02 -15.89
CA ASP A 114 11.06 5.04 -17.01
C ASP A 114 11.06 3.77 -17.88
N GLY A 115 10.52 2.64 -17.38
CA GLY A 115 10.40 1.41 -18.16
C GLY A 115 9.23 1.42 -19.16
N CYS A 116 8.05 1.85 -18.70
CA CYS A 116 6.83 1.88 -19.51
C CYS A 116 6.40 3.29 -19.95
N GLN A 117 7.13 4.32 -19.51
CA GLN A 117 6.89 5.74 -19.79
C GLN A 117 5.46 6.19 -19.44
N ARG A 118 4.94 5.69 -18.31
CA ARG A 118 3.60 6.01 -17.81
C ARG A 118 3.66 6.39 -16.33
N HIS A 119 2.64 7.12 -15.90
CA HIS A 119 2.37 7.33 -14.49
C HIS A 119 1.87 6.04 -13.83
N VAL A 120 2.30 5.87 -12.59
CA VAL A 120 1.92 4.80 -11.70
C VAL A 120 1.29 5.45 -10.48
N HIS A 121 0.12 4.96 -10.09
CA HIS A 121 -0.68 5.49 -8.98
C HIS A 121 -0.51 4.60 -7.75
N TYR A 122 -0.21 5.20 -6.58
CA TYR A 122 -0.17 4.48 -5.31
C TYR A 122 -1.56 4.47 -4.69
N CYS A 123 -2.10 3.28 -4.51
CA CYS A 123 -3.45 3.07 -4.01
C CYS A 123 -3.38 2.47 -2.60
N ASP A 124 -3.96 3.17 -1.62
CA ASP A 124 -4.01 2.76 -0.21
C ASP A 124 -5.35 2.10 0.18
N ASN A 125 -6.26 1.97 -0.79
CA ASN A 125 -7.54 1.29 -0.65
C ASN A 125 -7.93 0.61 -1.99
N LEU A 126 -8.86 -0.33 -1.92
CA LEU A 126 -9.24 -1.13 -3.08
C LEU A 126 -10.04 -0.33 -4.12
N ASP A 127 -10.89 0.61 -3.70
CA ASP A 127 -11.72 1.40 -4.62
C ASP A 127 -10.86 2.29 -5.54
N ASP A 128 -9.82 2.93 -4.99
CA ASP A 128 -8.86 3.72 -5.75
C ASP A 128 -8.05 2.85 -6.73
N ALA A 129 -7.64 1.67 -6.27
CA ALA A 129 -6.96 0.70 -7.12
C ALA A 129 -7.83 0.22 -8.29
N LEU A 130 -9.11 -0.07 -8.04
CA LEU A 130 -10.10 -0.44 -9.05
C LEU A 130 -10.37 0.69 -10.03
N TYR A 131 -10.47 1.93 -9.55
CA TYR A 131 -10.66 3.12 -10.37
C TYR A 131 -9.51 3.30 -11.38
N HIS A 132 -8.27 3.32 -10.89
CA HIS A 132 -7.09 3.47 -11.73
C HIS A 132 -6.88 2.26 -12.66
N ALA A 133 -7.07 1.04 -12.16
CA ALA A 133 -7.01 -0.16 -12.99
C ALA A 133 -8.09 -0.14 -14.10
N GLY A 134 -9.29 0.36 -13.78
CA GLY A 134 -10.42 0.58 -14.70
C GLY A 134 -10.08 1.47 -15.88
N ASN A 135 -9.29 2.51 -15.63
CA ASN A 135 -8.81 3.45 -16.63
C ASN A 135 -7.59 2.95 -17.42
N GLY A 136 -7.04 1.79 -17.04
CA GLY A 136 -5.85 1.21 -17.67
C GLY A 136 -4.53 1.79 -17.16
N ASP A 137 -4.57 2.49 -16.02
CA ASP A 137 -3.38 3.03 -15.36
C ASP A 137 -2.55 1.91 -14.70
N CYS A 138 -1.27 2.19 -14.48
CA CYS A 138 -0.44 1.32 -13.64
C CYS A 138 -0.71 1.65 -12.17
N VAL A 139 -0.84 0.64 -11.33
CA VAL A 139 -1.08 0.84 -9.89
C VAL A 139 -0.02 0.15 -9.05
N ALA A 140 0.27 0.72 -7.89
CA ALA A 140 1.04 0.11 -6.82
C ALA A 140 0.13 0.10 -5.59
N ILE A 141 -0.32 -1.07 -5.15
CA ILE A 141 -1.31 -1.17 -4.08
C ILE A 141 -0.61 -1.41 -2.76
N ASP A 142 -0.86 -0.58 -1.75
CA ASP A 142 -0.31 -0.75 -0.40
C ASP A 142 -0.54 -2.19 0.08
N ALA A 143 0.52 -2.83 0.59
CA ALA A 143 0.51 -4.24 0.96
C ALA A 143 -0.50 -4.59 2.06
N ARG A 144 -1.02 -3.58 2.78
CA ARG A 144 -2.00 -3.75 3.86
C ARG A 144 -3.45 -3.66 3.39
N VAL A 145 -3.68 -3.29 2.12
CA VAL A 145 -5.04 -3.34 1.55
C VAL A 145 -5.49 -4.79 1.57
N ASN A 146 -6.58 -5.09 2.27
CA ASN A 146 -7.18 -6.41 2.24
C ASN A 146 -7.75 -6.67 0.84
N ARG A 147 -7.15 -7.62 0.12
CA ARG A 147 -7.48 -7.96 -1.27
C ARG A 147 -7.35 -9.45 -1.54
N GLN A 148 -8.12 -9.95 -2.50
CA GLN A 148 -8.02 -11.30 -3.02
C GLN A 148 -7.28 -11.33 -4.37
N PRO A 149 -6.65 -12.47 -4.72
CA PRO A 149 -6.20 -12.71 -6.08
C PRO A 149 -7.36 -12.50 -7.06
N GLY A 150 -7.15 -11.69 -8.10
CA GLY A 150 -8.21 -11.38 -9.08
C GLY A 150 -8.98 -10.09 -8.81
N ASP A 151 -8.80 -9.41 -7.67
CA ASP A 151 -9.53 -8.15 -7.39
C ASP A 151 -9.33 -7.08 -8.46
N LEU A 152 -8.16 -7.02 -9.08
CA LEU A 152 -7.92 -6.10 -10.19
C LEU A 152 -8.35 -6.66 -11.54
N GLU A 153 -8.71 -7.94 -11.67
CA GLU A 153 -9.15 -8.59 -12.91
C GLU A 153 -10.52 -8.07 -13.34
N ILE A 154 -10.52 -7.00 -14.13
CA ILE A 154 -11.73 -6.53 -14.81
C ILE A 154 -12.15 -7.58 -15.83
N ILE A 155 -13.12 -8.42 -15.47
CA ILE A 155 -13.87 -9.22 -16.42
C ILE A 155 -14.72 -8.25 -17.24
N ALA A 156 -14.22 -7.84 -18.41
CA ALA A 156 -15.02 -7.13 -19.38
C ALA A 156 -16.06 -8.11 -19.96
N VAL A 157 -17.19 -8.30 -19.27
CA VAL A 157 -18.38 -8.85 -19.91
C VAL A 157 -18.93 -7.74 -20.78
N MET A 158 -18.84 -7.89 -22.11
CA MET A 158 -19.52 -6.97 -23.03
C MET A 158 -21.01 -6.93 -22.66
N GLY A 159 -21.44 -5.81 -22.05
CA GLY A 159 -22.83 -5.45 -21.85
C GLY A 159 -23.55 -6.13 -20.67
N MET A 160 -23.10 -5.94 -19.43
CA MET A 160 -23.96 -5.68 -18.25
C MET A 160 -23.11 -5.62 -16.98
N MET A 161 -23.41 -4.65 -16.10
CA MET A 161 -22.90 -4.57 -14.73
C MET A 161 -23.80 -5.44 -13.84
N LEU A 162 -23.26 -6.47 -13.21
CA LEU A 162 -23.85 -7.10 -12.02
C LEU A 162 -22.73 -7.42 -11.02
N PRO A 163 -22.95 -7.17 -9.72
CA PRO A 163 -22.01 -7.60 -8.68
C PRO A 163 -21.95 -9.13 -8.65
N TYR A 164 -20.73 -9.64 -8.53
CA TYR A 164 -20.43 -11.06 -8.41
C TYR A 164 -20.93 -11.55 -7.05
N HIS A 165 -21.93 -12.45 -7.05
CA HIS A 165 -22.27 -13.27 -5.90
C HIS A 165 -21.64 -14.65 -6.13
N ASP A 166 -20.72 -15.03 -5.24
CA ASP A 166 -20.24 -16.40 -5.13
C ASP A 166 -21.39 -17.28 -4.62
N ASP A 167 -22.04 -17.99 -5.54
CA ASP A 167 -22.91 -19.12 -5.20
C ASP A 167 -22.28 -20.42 -5.69
N GLU A 168 -21.22 -20.87 -5.00
CA GLU A 168 -20.89 -22.29 -4.91
C GLU A 168 -20.92 -22.74 -3.45
N ASN A 169 -22.12 -22.94 -2.91
CA ASN A 169 -22.38 -24.03 -1.95
C ASN A 169 -23.89 -24.28 -1.72
N ASP A 170 -24.53 -25.17 -2.50
CA ASP A 170 -25.40 -26.23 -1.94
C ASP A 170 -25.74 -27.30 -3.02
N ARG A 171 -25.09 -28.46 -2.87
CA ARG A 171 -25.44 -29.83 -3.35
C ARG A 171 -25.01 -30.31 -4.73
#